data_AF-G0ESR8-F1
#
_entry.id   AF-G0ESR8-F1
#
_cell.length_a   1.000
_cell.length_b   1.000
_cell.length_c   1.000
_cell.angle_alpha   90.00
_cell.angle_beta   90.00
_cell.angle_gamma   90.00
#
_symmetry.space_group_name_H-M   'P 1'
#
loop_
_entity.id
_entity.type
_entity.pdbx_description
1 polymer ?
#
loop_
_entity_poly.entity_id
_entity_poly.type
_entity_poly.pdbx_seq_one_letter_code
_entity_poly.pdbx_strand_id
1 'polypeptide(L)'
;MVAMLARMDPTGDSGNQDGKQVGYMKNVNARFPALFKRMMPTAVEARRFNRVMGIRPEPGQTHQEICPVKVPDEVHDAVCVFARKLSKGVYYQTTGQVFPEQGGLALNWFTNADLMSEGKYPVFELLREVSGVVPQLKRAGADLSEQFQYKISLADDGTVMVLQAIFGKAFGFVVFGTTVRGVIEGIIERLRAATGRTGPFALL
;
A
#
# COMPACT_ATOMS: atom_id res chain seq x y z
N MET A 1 -8.32 -10.26 1.18
CA MET A 1 -6.85 -10.16 1.21
C MET A 1 -6.40 -8.78 1.67
N VAL A 2 -6.71 -7.70 0.95
CA VAL A 2 -6.36 -6.32 1.38
C VAL A 2 -6.88 -5.98 2.79
N ALA A 3 -8.11 -6.35 3.13
CA ALA A 3 -8.65 -6.13 4.48
C ALA A 3 -7.89 -6.90 5.59
N MET A 4 -7.30 -8.04 5.27
CA MET A 4 -6.42 -8.77 6.20
C MET A 4 -5.09 -8.03 6.33
N LEU A 5 -4.50 -7.60 5.21
CA LEU A 5 -3.25 -6.85 5.19
C LEU A 5 -3.35 -5.54 5.97
N ALA A 6 -4.43 -4.78 5.81
CA ALA A 6 -4.68 -3.52 6.52
C ALA A 6 -4.71 -3.67 8.05
N ARG A 7 -4.85 -4.90 8.56
CA ARG A 7 -4.91 -5.23 9.99
C ARG A 7 -3.64 -5.86 10.53
N MET A 8 -2.60 -5.98 9.71
CA MET A 8 -1.27 -6.39 10.13
C MET A 8 -0.53 -5.16 10.70
N ASP A 9 -0.97 -4.66 11.85
CA ASP A 9 -0.31 -3.57 12.60
C ASP A 9 0.80 -4.16 13.48
N PRO A 10 2.07 -3.71 13.32
CA PRO A 10 3.18 -4.20 14.12
C PRO A 10 3.26 -3.56 15.52
N THR A 11 2.47 -2.51 15.79
CA THR A 11 2.63 -1.64 16.96
C THR A 11 1.41 -1.56 17.89
N GLY A 12 0.35 -2.35 17.67
CA GLY A 12 -0.78 -2.37 18.60
C GLY A 12 -1.91 -3.34 18.26
N ASP A 13 -2.81 -3.55 19.24
CA ASP A 13 -4.04 -4.37 19.13
C ASP A 13 -5.16 -3.70 18.29
N SER A 14 -4.88 -2.56 17.68
CA SER A 14 -5.83 -1.77 16.88
C SER A 14 -6.46 -2.58 15.74
N GLY A 15 -5.68 -3.49 15.14
CA GLY A 15 -6.09 -4.30 13.98
C GLY A 15 -7.21 -5.32 14.26
N ASN A 16 -7.44 -5.69 15.53
CA ASN A 16 -8.42 -6.70 15.92
C ASN A 16 -9.48 -6.22 16.93
N GLN A 17 -9.69 -4.91 17.08
CA GLN A 17 -10.66 -4.37 18.04
C GLN A 17 -12.08 -4.94 17.87
N ASP A 18 -12.49 -5.30 16.65
CA ASP A 18 -13.80 -5.90 16.37
C ASP A 18 -13.79 -7.44 16.31
N GLY A 19 -12.67 -8.09 16.64
CA GLY A 19 -12.50 -9.54 16.63
C GLY A 19 -12.50 -10.21 15.25
N LYS A 20 -12.52 -9.44 14.15
CA LYS A 20 -12.70 -10.01 12.79
C LYS A 20 -11.41 -10.44 12.10
N GLN A 21 -10.23 -10.17 12.66
CA GLN A 21 -8.96 -10.50 12.02
C GLN A 21 -8.85 -12.00 11.71
N VAL A 22 -9.22 -12.85 12.67
CA VAL A 22 -9.23 -14.31 12.49
C VAL A 22 -10.17 -14.72 11.36
N GLY A 23 -11.34 -14.07 11.25
CA GLY A 23 -12.29 -14.30 10.15
C GLY A 23 -11.70 -13.97 8.78
N TYR A 24 -11.00 -12.83 8.65
CA TYR A 24 -10.31 -12.47 7.42
C TYR A 24 -9.19 -13.45 7.07
N MET A 25 -8.41 -13.89 8.06
CA MET A 25 -7.35 -14.88 7.85
C MET A 25 -7.92 -16.22 7.38
N LYS A 26 -8.99 -16.72 8.02
CA LYS A 26 -9.68 -17.95 7.61
C LYS A 26 -10.20 -17.84 6.17
N ASN A 27 -10.84 -16.73 5.82
CA ASN A 27 -11.35 -16.49 4.46
C ASN A 27 -10.24 -16.42 3.41
N VAL A 28 -9.08 -15.83 3.75
CA VAL A 28 -7.92 -15.80 2.86
C VAL A 28 -7.33 -17.20 2.70
N ASN A 29 -7.15 -17.96 3.79
CA ASN A 29 -6.63 -19.32 3.75
C ASN A 29 -7.52 -20.26 2.93
N ALA A 30 -8.84 -20.12 3.04
CA ALA A 30 -9.80 -20.92 2.29
C ALA A 30 -9.68 -20.71 0.77
N ARG A 31 -9.34 -19.49 0.33
CA ARG A 31 -9.20 -19.14 -1.10
C ARG A 31 -7.80 -19.36 -1.63
N PHE A 32 -6.79 -19.17 -0.78
CA PHE A 32 -5.38 -19.30 -1.13
C PHE A 32 -4.69 -20.22 -0.12
N PRO A 33 -4.88 -21.55 -0.26
CA PRO A 33 -4.20 -22.51 0.59
C PRO A 33 -2.68 -22.30 0.53
N ALA A 34 -2.01 -22.45 1.68
CA ALA A 34 -0.57 -22.26 1.83
C ALA A 34 -0.04 -20.82 1.61
N LEU A 35 -0.90 -19.81 1.40
CA LEU A 35 -0.45 -18.40 1.34
C LEU A 35 0.33 -18.01 2.60
N PHE A 36 -0.23 -18.27 3.79
CA PHE A 36 0.43 -17.96 5.06
C PHE A 36 1.77 -18.66 5.21
N LYS A 37 1.90 -19.91 4.73
CA LYS A 37 3.18 -20.63 4.74
C LYS A 37 4.24 -19.93 3.90
N ARG A 38 3.86 -19.31 2.77
CA ARG A 38 4.77 -18.54 1.91
C ARG A 38 5.07 -17.14 2.46
N MET A 39 4.14 -16.56 3.22
CA MET A 39 4.36 -15.30 3.94
C MET A 39 5.37 -15.46 5.09
N MET A 40 5.39 -16.62 5.76
CA MET A 40 6.29 -16.86 6.87
C MET A 40 7.73 -17.12 6.39
N PRO A 41 8.73 -16.36 6.89
CA PRO A 41 10.13 -16.63 6.60
C PRO A 41 10.62 -17.88 7.35
N THR A 42 11.60 -18.57 6.77
CA THR A 42 12.35 -19.61 7.48
C THR A 42 13.16 -19.01 8.63
N ALA A 43 13.58 -19.82 9.61
CA ALA A 43 14.33 -19.32 10.76
C ALA A 43 15.65 -18.63 10.39
N VAL A 44 16.32 -19.11 9.33
CA VAL A 44 17.55 -18.53 8.81
C VAL A 44 17.28 -17.19 8.13
N GLU A 45 16.25 -17.11 7.30
CA GLU A 45 15.83 -15.86 6.67
C GLU A 45 15.41 -14.84 7.72
N ALA A 46 14.63 -15.25 8.72
CA ALA A 46 14.17 -14.39 9.80
C ALA A 46 15.34 -13.77 10.58
N ARG A 47 16.35 -14.57 10.94
CA ARG A 47 17.58 -14.07 11.57
C ARG A 47 18.32 -13.06 10.69
N ARG A 48 18.43 -13.34 9.40
CA ARG A 48 19.09 -12.44 8.44
C ARG A 48 18.32 -11.12 8.30
N PHE A 49 17.00 -11.18 8.12
CA PHE A 49 16.14 -10.01 8.01
C PHE A 49 16.19 -9.17 9.28
N ASN A 50 16.00 -9.77 10.45
CA ASN A 50 16.05 -9.05 11.72
C ASN A 50 17.39 -8.35 11.93
N ARG A 51 18.51 -9.00 11.54
CA ARG A 51 19.84 -8.37 11.61
C ARG A 51 19.96 -7.14 10.71
N VAL A 52 19.44 -7.20 9.47
CA VAL A 52 19.45 -6.07 8.53
C VAL A 52 18.57 -4.93 9.03
N MET A 53 17.42 -5.27 9.61
CA MET A 53 16.42 -4.32 10.11
C MET A 53 16.71 -3.82 11.53
N GLY A 54 17.81 -4.25 12.16
CA GLY A 54 18.13 -3.89 13.54
C GLY A 54 17.18 -4.47 14.60
N ILE A 55 16.31 -5.42 14.25
CA ILE A 55 15.33 -6.03 15.15
C ILE A 55 16.01 -7.07 16.04
N ARG A 56 15.80 -7.00 17.35
CA ARG A 56 16.32 -7.96 18.33
C ARG A 56 15.16 -8.61 19.10
N PRO A 57 15.07 -9.95 19.15
CA PRO A 57 14.08 -10.63 19.98
C PRO A 57 14.29 -10.33 21.46
N GLU A 58 13.19 -10.17 22.19
CA GLU A 58 13.20 -10.15 23.65
C GLU A 58 13.44 -11.57 24.20
N PRO A 59 13.87 -11.71 25.47
CA PRO A 59 13.99 -13.02 26.12
C PRO A 59 12.67 -13.81 26.01
N GLY A 60 12.76 -15.03 25.47
CA GLY A 60 11.60 -15.90 25.24
C GLY A 60 10.96 -15.77 23.85
N GLN A 61 11.37 -14.79 23.03
CA GLN A 61 10.92 -14.66 21.64
C GLN A 61 11.92 -15.29 20.66
N THR A 62 11.40 -15.93 19.63
CA THR A 62 12.19 -16.40 18.50
C THR A 62 12.32 -15.32 17.43
N HIS A 63 13.39 -15.40 16.63
CA HIS A 63 13.53 -14.52 15.47
C HIS A 63 12.38 -14.65 14.48
N GLN A 64 11.74 -15.82 14.38
CA GLN A 64 10.62 -16.03 13.45
C GLN A 64 9.33 -15.31 13.90
N GLU A 65 9.10 -15.20 15.21
CA GLU A 65 7.90 -14.56 15.76
C GLU A 65 7.87 -13.05 15.54
N ILE A 66 9.04 -12.41 15.54
CA ILE A 66 9.17 -10.95 15.40
C ILE A 66 9.55 -10.52 13.98
N CYS A 67 9.84 -11.46 13.08
CA CYS A 67 10.30 -11.12 11.74
C CYS A 67 9.13 -10.61 10.90
N PRO A 68 9.33 -9.52 10.11
CA PRO A 68 8.37 -9.12 9.10
C PRO A 68 8.01 -10.28 8.17
N VAL A 69 6.74 -10.34 7.78
CA VAL A 69 6.24 -11.34 6.84
C VAL A 69 6.61 -10.95 5.40
N LYS A 70 6.85 -11.95 4.57
CA LYS A 70 6.97 -11.76 3.12
C LYS A 70 5.63 -11.39 2.52
N VAL A 71 5.67 -10.62 1.44
CA VAL A 71 4.51 -10.30 0.60
C VAL A 71 4.58 -11.14 -0.68
N PRO A 72 3.76 -12.19 -0.82
CA PRO A 72 3.65 -12.95 -2.06
C PRO A 72 2.99 -12.14 -3.18
N ASP A 73 3.22 -12.57 -4.42
CA ASP A 73 2.69 -11.91 -5.63
C ASP A 73 1.16 -11.79 -5.60
N GLU A 74 0.44 -12.76 -5.01
CA GLU A 74 -1.02 -12.68 -4.93
C GLU A 74 -1.50 -11.51 -4.04
N VAL A 75 -0.73 -11.17 -3.01
CA VAL A 75 -1.00 -10.01 -2.17
C VAL A 75 -0.72 -8.74 -2.94
N HIS A 76 0.38 -8.70 -3.70
CA HIS A 76 0.71 -7.58 -4.58
C HIS A 76 -0.41 -7.35 -5.62
N ASP A 77 -0.84 -8.38 -6.34
CA ASP A 77 -1.91 -8.31 -7.34
C ASP A 77 -3.23 -7.83 -6.72
N ALA A 78 -3.55 -8.32 -5.51
CA ALA A 78 -4.73 -7.86 -4.78
C ALA A 78 -4.65 -6.37 -4.43
N VAL A 79 -3.48 -5.86 -4.06
CA VAL A 79 -3.24 -4.43 -3.83
C VAL A 79 -3.34 -3.65 -5.13
N CYS A 80 -2.78 -4.13 -6.25
CA CYS A 80 -2.89 -3.50 -7.57
C CYS A 80 -4.35 -3.33 -7.99
N VAL A 81 -5.15 -4.40 -7.91
CA VAL A 81 -6.59 -4.36 -8.24
C VAL A 81 -7.34 -3.39 -7.31
N PHE A 82 -7.03 -3.40 -6.03
CA PHE A 82 -7.66 -2.52 -5.05
C PHE A 82 -7.29 -1.06 -5.29
N ALA A 83 -6.01 -0.74 -5.46
CA ALA A 83 -5.52 0.60 -5.73
C ALA A 83 -6.13 1.16 -7.01
N ARG A 84 -6.24 0.35 -8.08
CA ARG A 84 -6.91 0.73 -9.32
C ARG A 84 -8.37 1.14 -9.09
N LYS A 85 -9.13 0.32 -8.35
CA LYS A 85 -10.55 0.60 -8.06
C LYS A 85 -10.70 1.83 -7.17
N LEU A 86 -9.90 1.94 -6.12
CA LEU A 86 -9.94 3.08 -5.20
C LEU A 86 -9.59 4.38 -5.95
N SER A 87 -8.54 4.35 -6.76
CA SER A 87 -8.08 5.51 -7.54
C SER A 87 -9.15 6.02 -8.49
N LYS A 88 -9.78 5.13 -9.27
CA LYS A 88 -10.88 5.51 -10.17
C LYS A 88 -12.11 6.01 -9.39
N GLY A 89 -12.42 5.39 -8.24
CA GLY A 89 -13.52 5.81 -7.38
C GLY A 89 -13.32 7.19 -6.76
N VAL A 90 -12.12 7.47 -6.24
CA VAL A 90 -11.75 8.77 -5.67
C VAL A 90 -11.71 9.84 -6.76
N TYR A 91 -11.19 9.53 -7.96
CA TYR A 91 -11.25 10.43 -9.11
C TYR A 91 -12.69 10.82 -9.43
N TYR A 92 -13.58 9.83 -9.59
CA TYR A 92 -15.00 10.07 -9.86
C TYR A 92 -15.67 10.89 -8.75
N GLN A 93 -15.37 10.59 -7.47
CA GLN A 93 -15.90 11.35 -6.34
C GLN A 93 -15.45 12.82 -6.36
N THR A 94 -14.23 13.09 -6.86
CA THR A 94 -13.64 14.44 -6.85
C THR A 94 -14.08 15.26 -8.07
N THR A 95 -14.15 14.65 -9.24
CA THR A 95 -14.40 15.36 -10.52
C THR A 95 -15.84 15.23 -11.02
N GLY A 96 -16.60 14.24 -10.51
CA GLY A 96 -17.88 13.83 -11.07
C GLY A 96 -17.76 13.11 -12.41
N GLN A 97 -16.55 12.87 -12.91
CA GLN A 97 -16.30 12.25 -14.21
C GLN A 97 -15.72 10.85 -14.07
N VAL A 98 -16.16 9.93 -14.92
CA VAL A 98 -15.61 8.57 -14.96
C VAL A 98 -14.16 8.64 -15.45
N PHE A 99 -13.25 7.98 -14.72
CA PHE A 99 -11.86 7.91 -15.14
C PHE A 99 -11.76 7.22 -16.51
N PRO A 100 -11.14 7.84 -17.54
CA PRO A 100 -11.19 7.32 -18.90
C PRO A 100 -10.54 5.94 -19.06
N GLU A 101 -11.07 5.14 -19.97
CA GLU A 101 -10.56 3.80 -20.25
C GLU A 101 -9.14 3.82 -20.80
N GLN A 102 -8.83 4.82 -21.63
CA GLN A 102 -7.51 5.05 -22.21
C GLN A 102 -6.50 5.71 -21.25
N GLY A 103 -6.92 6.09 -20.05
CA GLY A 103 -6.06 6.70 -19.05
C GLY A 103 -5.11 5.68 -18.40
N GLY A 104 -3.92 6.13 -18.02
CA GLY A 104 -2.90 5.30 -17.39
C GLY A 104 -2.85 5.51 -15.87
N LEU A 105 -2.56 4.45 -15.13
CA LEU A 105 -2.32 4.49 -13.68
C LEU A 105 -1.02 3.76 -13.35
N ALA A 106 -0.18 4.39 -12.53
CA ALA A 106 1.05 3.81 -11.99
C ALA A 106 1.02 3.81 -10.46
N LEU A 107 1.20 2.64 -9.88
CA LEU A 107 1.19 2.39 -8.44
C LEU A 107 2.61 2.26 -7.92
N ASN A 108 2.91 2.95 -6.83
CA ASN A 108 4.00 2.61 -5.93
C ASN A 108 3.40 2.38 -4.55
N TRP A 109 3.54 1.17 -4.02
CA TRP A 109 3.00 0.82 -2.71
C TRP A 109 4.11 0.26 -1.83
N PHE A 110 3.93 0.43 -0.53
CA PHE A 110 4.92 0.11 0.48
C PHE A 110 4.22 -0.40 1.73
N THR A 111 4.98 -1.09 2.56
CA THR A 111 4.56 -1.72 3.79
C THR A 111 5.21 -1.03 4.99
N ASN A 112 4.71 -1.33 6.18
CA ASN A 112 5.37 -1.00 7.43
C ASN A 112 6.83 -1.45 7.53
N ALA A 113 7.22 -2.53 6.85
CA ALA A 113 8.61 -2.98 6.81
C ALA A 113 9.50 -1.93 6.14
N ASP A 114 9.01 -1.27 5.08
CA ASP A 114 9.74 -0.20 4.38
C ASP A 114 9.87 1.05 5.27
N LEU A 115 8.87 1.33 6.11
CA LEU A 115 8.96 2.40 7.10
C LEU A 115 10.01 2.10 8.17
N MET A 116 10.06 0.85 8.65
CA MET A 116 11.02 0.45 9.68
C MET A 116 12.47 0.48 9.16
N SER A 117 12.70 0.19 7.88
CA SER A 117 14.05 0.21 7.29
C SER A 117 14.54 1.62 6.99
N GLU A 118 13.68 2.48 6.43
CA GLU A 118 14.08 3.80 5.92
C GLU A 118 13.72 4.96 6.86
N GLY A 119 12.90 4.71 7.89
CA GLY A 119 12.40 5.71 8.83
C GLY A 119 11.38 6.70 8.24
N LYS A 120 11.11 6.61 6.94
CA LYS A 120 10.18 7.46 6.18
C LYS A 120 9.73 6.74 4.92
N TYR A 121 8.67 7.24 4.28
CA TYR A 121 8.29 6.84 2.93
C TYR A 121 8.78 7.89 1.93
N PRO A 122 9.85 7.64 1.14
CA PRO A 122 10.46 8.66 0.30
C PRO A 122 9.49 9.34 -0.66
N VAL A 123 8.55 8.59 -1.22
CA VAL A 123 7.57 9.12 -2.18
C VAL A 123 6.58 10.07 -1.49
N PHE A 124 6.19 9.81 -0.25
CA PHE A 124 5.32 10.73 0.51
C PHE A 124 6.05 12.02 0.88
N GLU A 125 7.30 11.94 1.30
CA GLU A 125 8.10 13.15 1.58
C GLU A 125 8.24 14.02 0.34
N LEU A 126 8.48 13.40 -0.82
CA LEU A 126 8.62 14.09 -2.09
C LEU A 126 7.31 14.75 -2.56
N LEU A 127 6.16 14.21 -2.15
CA LEU A 127 4.82 14.69 -2.48
C LEU A 127 4.17 15.52 -1.37
N ARG A 128 4.89 15.81 -0.29
CA ARG A 128 4.34 16.53 0.86
C ARG A 128 3.89 17.94 0.47
N GLU A 129 4.74 18.62 -0.31
CA GLU A 129 4.53 20.00 -0.79
C GLU A 129 3.57 20.09 -1.99
N VAL A 130 3.16 18.96 -2.57
CA VAL A 130 2.19 18.97 -3.67
C VAL A 130 0.82 19.34 -3.12
N SER A 131 0.22 20.42 -3.62
CA SER A 131 -1.13 20.86 -3.22
C SER A 131 -2.16 19.76 -3.47
N GLY A 132 -3.01 19.50 -2.49
CA GLY A 132 -4.05 18.51 -2.60
C GLY A 132 -5.08 18.61 -1.49
N VAL A 133 -6.20 17.92 -1.66
CA VAL A 133 -7.30 17.86 -0.70
C VAL A 133 -7.11 16.62 0.17
N VAL A 134 -7.26 16.81 1.50
CA VAL A 134 -7.31 15.73 2.50
C VAL A 134 -8.72 15.67 3.06
N PRO A 135 -9.59 14.78 2.56
CA PRO A 135 -10.97 14.74 3.00
C PRO A 135 -11.09 14.22 4.43
N GLN A 136 -12.01 14.79 5.22
CA GLN A 136 -12.36 14.22 6.51
C GLN A 136 -13.20 12.96 6.32
N LEU A 137 -12.72 11.83 6.84
CA LEU A 137 -13.39 10.54 6.72
C LEU A 137 -14.18 10.25 7.99
N LYS A 138 -15.50 10.42 7.91
CA LYS A 138 -16.42 10.11 9.00
C LYS A 138 -17.44 9.07 8.58
N ARG A 139 -17.72 8.09 9.44
CA ARG A 139 -18.79 7.11 9.25
C ARG A 139 -19.61 7.00 10.51
N ALA A 140 -20.92 7.25 10.42
CA ALA A 140 -21.85 7.19 11.55
C ALA A 140 -21.36 7.99 12.78
N GLY A 141 -20.74 9.15 12.56
CA GLY A 141 -20.21 10.03 13.62
C GLY A 141 -18.81 9.67 14.11
N ALA A 142 -18.28 8.49 13.79
CA ALA A 142 -16.91 8.10 14.14
C ALA A 142 -15.90 8.62 13.11
N ASP A 143 -14.76 9.14 13.60
CA ASP A 143 -13.61 9.45 12.77
C ASP A 143 -12.89 8.15 12.36
N LEU A 144 -12.57 8.03 11.08
CA LEU A 144 -11.87 6.89 10.50
C LEU A 144 -10.42 7.21 10.12
N SER A 145 -9.93 8.41 10.44
CA SER A 145 -8.57 8.85 10.13
C SER A 145 -7.50 7.88 10.63
N GLU A 146 -7.69 7.21 11.76
CA GLU A 146 -6.72 6.20 12.23
C GLU A 146 -6.68 4.92 11.40
N GLN A 147 -7.75 4.61 10.65
CA GLN A 147 -7.86 3.37 9.86
C GLN A 147 -7.55 3.61 8.38
N PHE A 148 -7.93 4.77 7.85
CA PHE A 148 -7.75 5.11 6.45
C PHE A 148 -7.60 6.62 6.30
N GLN A 149 -6.59 7.04 5.56
CA GLN A 149 -6.40 8.43 5.15
C GLN A 149 -6.02 8.47 3.68
N TYR A 150 -6.45 9.52 3.00
CA TYR A 150 -5.93 9.80 1.67
C TYR A 150 -5.83 11.29 1.39
N LYS A 151 -4.90 11.63 0.51
CA LYS A 151 -4.73 12.95 -0.08
C LYS A 151 -4.83 12.80 -1.59
N ILE A 152 -5.73 13.55 -2.22
CA ILE A 152 -5.82 13.63 -3.67
C ILE A 152 -5.29 14.99 -4.14
N SER A 153 -4.38 14.95 -5.09
CA SER A 153 -3.88 16.14 -5.81
C SER A 153 -4.33 15.99 -7.25
N LEU A 154 -4.98 17.01 -7.80
CA LEU A 154 -5.51 17.00 -9.16
C LEU A 154 -5.01 18.26 -9.86
N ALA A 155 -4.60 18.12 -11.13
CA ALA A 155 -4.36 19.28 -11.98
C ALA A 155 -5.66 20.02 -12.28
N ASP A 156 -5.59 21.32 -12.56
CA ASP A 156 -6.78 22.16 -12.80
C ASP A 156 -7.65 21.67 -13.96
N ASP A 157 -7.03 21.04 -14.95
CA ASP A 157 -7.68 20.45 -16.12
C ASP A 157 -8.17 19.00 -15.89
N GLY A 158 -7.93 18.44 -14.70
CA GLY A 158 -8.28 17.07 -14.34
C GLY A 158 -7.45 15.99 -15.06
N THR A 159 -6.43 16.37 -15.84
CA THR A 159 -5.70 15.41 -16.69
C THR A 159 -4.69 14.56 -15.95
N VAL A 160 -4.21 15.06 -14.81
CA VAL A 160 -3.23 14.39 -13.95
C VAL A 160 -3.76 14.34 -12.53
N MET A 161 -3.65 13.18 -11.91
CA MET A 161 -3.97 12.97 -10.51
C MET A 161 -2.84 12.28 -9.77
N VAL A 162 -2.70 12.61 -8.48
CA VAL A 162 -1.84 11.91 -7.54
C VAL A 162 -2.67 11.56 -6.32
N LEU A 163 -2.85 10.26 -6.06
CA LEU A 163 -3.54 9.75 -4.89
C LEU A 163 -2.52 9.17 -3.92
N GLN A 164 -2.43 9.74 -2.72
CA GLN A 164 -1.66 9.18 -1.61
C GLN A 164 -2.65 8.56 -0.64
N ALA A 165 -2.49 7.29 -0.30
CA ALA A 165 -3.41 6.55 0.57
C ALA A 165 -2.65 5.76 1.64
N ILE A 166 -3.17 5.77 2.88
CA ILE A 166 -2.60 5.10 4.05
C ILE A 166 -3.68 4.25 4.69
N PHE A 167 -3.36 2.99 5.01
CA PHE A 167 -4.25 2.04 5.66
C PHE A 167 -3.70 1.68 7.04
N GLY A 168 -4.15 2.43 8.05
CA GLY A 168 -3.65 2.38 9.41
C GLY A 168 -2.13 2.47 9.46
N LYS A 169 -1.50 1.50 10.10
CA LYS A 169 -0.03 1.39 10.18
C LYS A 169 0.53 0.21 9.38
N ALA A 170 -0.29 -0.44 8.56
CA ALA A 170 0.10 -1.68 7.89
C ALA A 170 0.79 -1.43 6.54
N PHE A 171 0.17 -0.64 5.68
CA PHE A 171 0.67 -0.33 4.34
C PHE A 171 0.10 0.99 3.80
N GLY A 172 0.73 1.51 2.76
CA GLY A 172 0.27 2.68 2.03
C GLY A 172 0.65 2.61 0.57
N PHE A 173 0.12 3.53 -0.22
CA PHE A 173 0.49 3.66 -1.62
C PHE A 173 0.32 5.07 -2.18
N VAL A 174 1.02 5.29 -3.28
CA VAL A 174 0.87 6.43 -4.18
C VAL A 174 0.44 5.91 -5.54
N VAL A 175 -0.61 6.51 -6.10
CA VAL A 175 -1.01 6.29 -7.50
C VAL A 175 -0.85 7.59 -8.26
N PHE A 176 -0.05 7.53 -9.32
CA PHE A 176 0.01 8.56 -10.35
C PHE A 176 -0.94 8.18 -11.47
N GLY A 177 -1.87 9.06 -11.80
CA GLY A 177 -2.86 8.81 -12.84
C GLY A 177 -2.88 9.91 -13.88
N THR A 178 -3.20 9.53 -15.10
CA THR A 178 -3.47 10.45 -16.20
C THR A 178 -4.67 10.01 -17.01
N THR A 179 -5.46 10.96 -17.48
CA THR A 179 -6.57 10.71 -18.41
C THR A 179 -6.09 10.56 -19.86
N VAL A 180 -4.82 10.87 -20.14
CA VAL A 180 -4.23 10.88 -21.47
C VAL A 180 -3.47 9.58 -21.74
N ARG A 181 -3.75 8.97 -22.88
CA ARG A 181 -3.16 7.69 -23.28
C ARG A 181 -1.63 7.77 -23.39
N GLY A 182 -0.93 6.78 -22.84
CA GLY A 182 0.50 6.55 -23.09
C GLY A 182 1.45 7.48 -22.32
N VAL A 183 0.94 8.47 -21.58
CA VAL A 183 1.79 9.44 -20.86
C VAL A 183 2.53 8.76 -19.71
N ILE A 184 1.83 7.95 -18.91
CA ILE A 184 2.43 7.26 -17.76
C ILE A 184 3.42 6.19 -18.22
N GLU A 185 3.07 5.43 -19.25
CA GLU A 185 3.93 4.41 -19.86
C GLU A 185 5.22 5.05 -20.38
N GLY A 186 5.11 6.16 -21.13
CA GLY A 186 6.27 6.89 -21.63
C GLY A 186 7.12 7.55 -20.55
N ILE A 187 6.54 7.94 -19.41
CA ILE A 187 7.32 8.41 -18.24
C ILE A 187 8.10 7.23 -17.63
N ILE A 188 7.45 6.09 -17.42
CA ILE A 188 8.07 4.91 -16.81
C ILE A 188 9.19 4.36 -17.72
N GLU A 189 8.98 4.29 -19.02
CA GLU A 189 10.02 3.85 -19.97
C GLU A 189 11.24 4.77 -19.93
N ARG A 190 11.03 6.09 -19.88
CA ARG A 190 12.14 7.05 -19.72
C ARG A 190 12.88 6.88 -18.40
N LEU A 191 12.16 6.65 -17.30
CA LEU A 191 12.77 6.38 -15.99
C LEU A 191 13.58 5.08 -16.00
N ARG A 192 13.07 4.03 -16.65
CA ARG A 192 13.76 2.76 -16.80
C ARG A 192 15.04 2.91 -17.64
N ALA A 193 14.95 3.63 -18.76
CA ALA A 193 16.10 3.90 -19.61
C ALA A 193 17.18 4.71 -18.88
N ALA A 194 16.79 5.72 -18.09
CA ALA A 194 17.72 6.57 -17.35
C ALA A 194 18.38 5.86 -16.16
N THR A 195 17.66 4.98 -15.46
CA THR A 195 18.15 4.34 -14.22
C THR A 195 18.67 2.93 -14.41
N GLY A 196 18.39 2.29 -15.55
CA GLY A 196 18.69 0.87 -15.81
C GLY A 196 17.92 -0.09 -14.90
N ARG A 197 16.90 0.40 -14.17
CA ARG A 197 16.10 -0.38 -13.22
C ARG A 197 14.65 -0.36 -13.65
N THR A 198 13.92 -1.45 -13.43
CA THR A 198 12.48 -1.56 -13.74
C THR A 198 11.62 -0.54 -12.98
N GLY A 199 12.17 0.01 -11.89
CA GLY A 199 11.52 0.99 -11.01
C GLY A 199 10.51 0.34 -10.06
N PRO A 200 10.10 1.04 -8.99
CA PRO A 200 9.16 0.51 -7.99
C PRO A 200 7.68 0.58 -8.44
N PHE A 201 7.43 0.95 -9.70
CA PHE A 201 6.09 1.24 -10.20
C PHE A 201 5.45 0.04 -10.89
N ALA A 202 4.27 -0.36 -10.42
CA ALA A 202 3.37 -1.28 -11.11
C ALA A 202 2.38 -0.48 -11.98
N LEU A 203 2.27 -0.85 -13.25
CA LEU A 203 1.23 -0.33 -14.16
C LEU A 203 -0.10 -1.05 -13.85
N LEU A 204 -1.21 -0.31 -13.73
CA LEU A 204 -2.51 -0.84 -13.29
C LEU A 204 -3.55 -0.97 -14.43
#